data_AF-A0A1Y0N6Q5-F1
#
_entry.id   AF-A0A1Y0N6Q5-F1
#
_cell.length_a   1.000
_cell.length_b   1.000
_cell.length_c   1.000
_cell.angle_alpha   90.00
_cell.angle_beta   90.00
_cell.angle_gamma   90.00
#
_symmetry.space_group_name_H-M   'P 1'
#
loop_
_entity.id
_entity.type
_entity.pdbx_description
1 polymer ?
#
loop_
_entity_poly.entity_id
_entity_poly.type
_entity_poly.pdbx_seq_one_letter_code
_entity_poly.pdbx_strand_id
1 'polypeptide(L)'
;MLAQKTLVQLMLAVLFTHEMDAMTQAEWRLLYVLRSLGDDQGRWWFVAMHIPLFWALIALTHHASDLVQWVSRRGLAMFCIIHAVLHWRLADDPLSTFSSPLSWGLILGAAALGAAYLGMEVHDARSRKN
;
A
#
# COMPACT_ATOMS: atom_id res chain seq x y z
N MET A 1 0.35 -2.55 -21.48
CA MET A 1 -1.07 -2.40 -21.03
C MET A 1 -1.58 -3.56 -20.17
N LEU A 2 -1.50 -4.83 -20.60
CA LEU A 2 -1.91 -5.97 -19.77
C LEU A 2 -1.01 -6.15 -18.54
N ALA A 3 0.32 -6.18 -18.73
CA ALA A 3 1.28 -6.33 -17.64
C ALA A 3 1.17 -5.23 -16.55
N GLN A 4 0.97 -3.98 -16.95
CA GLN A 4 0.75 -2.87 -16.01
C GLN A 4 -0.52 -3.05 -15.17
N LYS A 5 -1.62 -3.52 -15.79
CA LYS A 5 -2.86 -3.83 -15.07
C LYS A 5 -2.65 -4.95 -14.06
N THR A 6 -1.97 -6.03 -14.46
CA THR A 6 -1.64 -7.15 -13.57
C THR A 6 -0.77 -6.70 -12.39
N LEU A 7 0.24 -5.85 -12.61
CA LEU A 7 1.07 -5.33 -11.53
C LEU A 7 0.26 -4.50 -10.52
N VAL A 8 -0.65 -3.64 -11.00
CA VAL A 8 -1.50 -2.84 -10.12
C VAL A 8 -2.45 -3.72 -9.30
N GLN A 9 -3.04 -4.73 -9.92
CA GLN A 9 -3.93 -5.67 -9.23
C GLN A 9 -3.18 -6.49 -8.18
N LEU A 10 -1.98 -6.96 -8.50
CA LEU A 10 -1.15 -7.70 -7.56
C LEU A 10 -0.66 -6.80 -6.42
N MET A 11 -0.29 -5.55 -6.72
CA MET A 11 0.10 -4.56 -5.71
C MET A 11 -1.05 -4.26 -4.75
N LEU A 12 -2.28 -4.09 -5.24
CA LEU A 12 -3.47 -3.97 -4.39
C LEU A 12 -3.68 -5.21 -3.53
N ALA A 13 -3.57 -6.41 -4.11
CA ALA A 13 -3.75 -7.65 -3.37
C ALA A 13 -2.72 -7.80 -2.23
N VAL A 14 -1.45 -7.52 -2.50
CA VAL A 14 -0.39 -7.56 -1.49
C VAL A 14 -0.60 -6.47 -0.43
N LEU A 15 -0.94 -5.25 -0.83
CA LEU A 15 -1.23 -4.17 0.12
C LEU A 15 -2.43 -4.50 1.02
N PHE A 16 -3.54 -4.99 0.46
CA PHE A 16 -4.71 -5.37 1.28
C PHE A 16 -4.40 -6.53 2.23
N THR A 17 -3.56 -7.47 1.79
CA THR A 17 -3.10 -8.56 2.65
C THR A 17 -2.17 -8.04 3.76
N HIS A 18 -1.33 -7.05 3.46
CA HIS A 18 -0.56 -6.32 4.47
C HIS A 18 -1.48 -5.66 5.50
N GLU A 19 -2.55 -4.98 5.10
CA GLU A 19 -3.49 -4.36 6.05
C GLU A 19 -4.22 -5.41 6.93
N MET A 20 -4.44 -6.63 6.42
CA MET A 20 -4.94 -7.73 7.24
C MET A 20 -3.91 -8.19 8.28
N ASP A 21 -2.63 -8.28 7.90
CA ASP A 21 -1.55 -8.56 8.85
C ASP A 21 -1.41 -7.43 9.88
N ALA A 22 -1.45 -6.17 9.43
CA ALA A 22 -1.41 -4.98 10.28
C ALA A 22 -2.49 -4.95 11.36
N MET A 23 -3.69 -5.42 11.04
CA MET A 23 -4.76 -5.62 12.01
C MET A 23 -4.37 -6.65 13.10
N THR A 24 -3.68 -7.74 12.73
CA THR A 24 -3.18 -8.72 13.72
C THR A 24 -2.00 -8.18 14.54
N GLN A 25 -1.26 -7.22 13.98
CA GLN A 25 -0.11 -6.54 14.61
C GLN A 25 -0.50 -5.25 15.35
N ALA A 26 -1.79 -4.96 15.51
CA ALA A 26 -2.28 -3.78 16.21
C ALA A 26 -1.69 -2.44 15.70
N GLU A 27 -1.49 -2.30 14.39
CA GLU A 27 -0.84 -1.12 13.79
C GLU A 27 -1.54 0.21 14.11
N TRP A 28 -2.83 0.20 14.48
CA TRP A 28 -3.52 1.40 14.98
C TRP A 28 -2.82 2.08 16.15
N ARG A 29 -2.00 1.34 16.93
CA ARG A 29 -1.19 1.89 18.02
C ARG A 29 -0.05 2.78 17.52
N LEU A 30 0.43 2.56 16.29
CA LEU A 30 1.48 3.36 15.65
C LEU A 30 0.89 4.58 14.90
N LEU A 31 -0.35 4.50 14.43
CA LEU A 31 -0.97 5.56 13.63
C LEU A 31 -1.25 6.81 14.47
N TYR A 32 -0.68 7.96 14.07
CA TYR A 32 -0.82 9.23 14.81
C TYR A 32 -2.26 9.61 15.16
N VAL A 33 -3.22 9.32 14.27
CA VAL A 33 -4.64 9.65 14.46
C VAL A 33 -5.35 8.66 15.39
N LEU A 34 -4.94 7.39 15.44
CA LEU A 34 -5.60 6.35 16.22
C LEU A 34 -4.90 6.00 17.54
N ARG A 35 -3.61 6.32 17.68
CA ARG A 35 -2.78 5.96 18.84
C ARG A 35 -3.27 6.51 20.18
N SER A 36 -4.09 7.56 20.17
CA SER A 36 -4.67 8.16 21.37
C SER A 36 -5.99 7.51 21.80
N LEU A 37 -6.54 6.60 20.99
CA LEU A 37 -7.77 5.88 21.30
C LEU A 37 -7.46 4.64 22.15
N GLY A 38 -8.43 4.24 22.98
CA GLY A 38 -8.36 2.93 23.65
C GLY A 38 -8.33 1.79 22.63
N ASP A 39 -7.74 0.65 23.01
CA ASP A 39 -7.42 -0.43 22.06
C ASP A 39 -8.63 -0.94 21.26
N ASP A 40 -9.78 -1.13 21.91
CA ASP A 40 -11.02 -1.54 21.24
C ASP A 40 -11.50 -0.50 20.23
N GLN A 41 -11.41 0.79 20.58
CA GLN A 41 -11.86 1.88 19.73
C GLN A 41 -10.90 2.10 18.55
N GLY A 42 -9.59 2.01 18.79
CA GLY A 42 -8.56 2.07 17.76
C GLY A 42 -8.70 0.95 16.75
N ARG A 43 -8.87 -0.28 17.23
CA ARG A 43 -9.16 -1.46 16.41
C ARG A 43 -10.43 -1.29 15.57
N TRP A 44 -11.53 -0.84 16.19
CA TRP A 44 -12.80 -0.65 15.49
C TRP A 44 -12.67 0.37 14.35
N TRP A 45 -12.06 1.53 14.62
CA TRP A 45 -11.87 2.55 13.59
C TRP A 45 -10.88 2.13 12.52
N PHE A 46 -9.82 1.41 12.89
CA PHE A 46 -8.88 0.83 11.94
C PHE A 46 -9.65 0.01 10.90
N VAL A 47 -10.41 -1.00 11.33
CA VAL A 47 -11.19 -1.84 10.40
C VAL A 47 -12.23 -1.03 9.62
N ALA A 48 -13.00 -0.16 10.29
CA ALA A 48 -14.08 0.59 9.65
C ALA A 48 -13.58 1.52 8.54
N MET A 49 -12.43 2.20 8.74
CA MET A 49 -11.85 3.11 7.75
C MET A 49 -11.22 2.40 6.55
N HIS A 50 -10.88 1.11 6.68
CA HIS A 50 -10.39 0.33 5.54
C HIS A 50 -11.46 0.09 4.47
N ILE A 51 -12.75 0.04 4.83
CA ILE A 51 -13.83 -0.13 3.85
C ILE A 51 -13.83 1.01 2.80
N PRO A 52 -13.96 2.30 3.18
CA PRO A 52 -13.91 3.38 2.21
C PRO A 52 -12.53 3.53 1.56
N LEU A 53 -11.44 3.24 2.28
CA LEU A 53 -10.09 3.27 1.71
C LEU A 53 -9.91 2.25 0.58
N PHE A 54 -10.27 0.98 0.80
CA PHE A 54 -10.16 -0.08 -0.19
C PHE A 54 -11.07 0.19 -1.39
N TRP A 55 -12.31 0.62 -1.15
CA TRP A 55 -13.20 1.04 -2.23
C TRP A 55 -12.57 2.16 -3.07
N ALA A 56 -12.05 3.22 -2.43
CA ALA A 56 -11.44 4.35 -3.11
C ALA A 56 -10.21 3.92 -3.93
N LEU A 57 -9.33 3.10 -3.36
CA LEU A 57 -8.14 2.58 -4.05
C LEU A 57 -8.52 1.78 -5.31
N ILE A 58 -9.51 0.87 -5.20
CA ILE A 58 -10.01 0.11 -6.35
C ILE A 58 -10.62 1.05 -7.39
N ALA A 59 -11.54 1.93 -6.97
CA ALA A 59 -12.27 2.82 -7.86
C ALA A 59 -11.34 3.78 -8.63
N LEU A 60 -10.34 4.35 -7.94
CA LEU A 60 -9.40 5.31 -8.52
C LEU A 60 -8.40 4.62 -9.47
N THR A 61 -7.88 3.44 -9.10
CA THR A 61 -6.91 2.70 -9.94
C THR A 61 -7.53 2.01 -11.16
N HIS A 62 -8.86 1.90 -11.19
CA HIS A 62 -9.66 1.37 -12.30
C HIS A 62 -10.60 2.40 -12.92
N HIS A 63 -10.40 3.68 -12.59
CA HIS A 63 -11.27 4.75 -13.07
C HIS A 63 -11.30 4.83 -14.60
N ALA A 64 -12.44 5.23 -15.17
CA ALA A 64 -12.64 5.30 -16.63
C ALA A 64 -11.82 6.42 -17.31
N SER A 65 -11.58 7.53 -16.59
CA SER A 65 -10.67 8.57 -17.05
C SER A 65 -9.22 8.09 -16.97
N ASP A 66 -8.53 8.08 -18.11
CA ASP A 66 -7.12 7.68 -18.23
C ASP A 66 -6.22 8.52 -17.32
N LEU A 67 -6.46 9.82 -17.18
CA LEU A 67 -5.68 10.70 -16.32
C LEU A 67 -5.82 10.30 -14.84
N VAL A 68 -7.07 10.14 -14.36
CA VAL A 68 -7.33 9.75 -12.96
C VAL A 68 -6.71 8.38 -12.69
N GLN A 69 -6.92 7.42 -13.59
CA GLN A 69 -6.36 6.09 -13.49
C GLN A 69 -4.83 6.11 -13.41
N TRP A 70 -4.18 6.87 -14.29
CA TRP A 70 -2.73 6.99 -14.37
C TRP A 70 -2.13 7.65 -13.12
N VAL A 71 -2.69 8.79 -12.68
CA VAL A 71 -2.24 9.47 -11.45
C VAL A 71 -2.41 8.54 -10.25
N SER A 72 -3.55 7.85 -10.15
CA SER A 72 -3.86 6.99 -9.00
C SER A 72 -2.95 5.77 -8.92
N ARG A 73 -2.65 5.13 -10.05
CA ARG A 73 -1.71 3.99 -10.10
C ARG A 73 -0.28 4.39 -9.73
N ARG A 74 0.18 5.54 -10.24
CA ARG A 74 1.49 6.09 -9.88
C ARG A 74 1.53 6.51 -8.40
N GLY A 75 0.45 7.11 -7.90
CA GLY A 75 0.27 7.43 -6.48
C GLY A 75 0.36 6.21 -5.59
N LEU A 76 -0.39 5.14 -5.92
CA LEU A 76 -0.33 3.86 -5.20
C LEU A 76 1.08 3.26 -5.21
N ALA A 77 1.75 3.24 -6.36
CA ALA A 77 3.12 2.71 -6.46
C ALA A 77 4.12 3.48 -5.58
N MET A 78 4.04 4.82 -5.57
CA MET A 78 4.86 5.65 -4.68
C MET A 78 4.50 5.42 -3.21
N PHE A 79 3.21 5.32 -2.90
CA PHE A 79 2.73 5.02 -1.55
C PHE A 79 3.33 3.71 -1.03
N CYS A 80 3.25 2.61 -1.78
CA CYS A 80 3.81 1.33 -1.34
C CYS A 80 5.31 1.40 -1.02
N ILE A 81 6.09 2.15 -1.81
CA ILE A 81 7.53 2.35 -1.57
C ILE A 81 7.74 3.15 -0.28
N ILE A 82 7.06 4.29 -0.14
CA ILE A 82 7.16 5.16 1.05
C ILE A 82 6.70 4.40 2.30
N HIS A 83 5.62 3.62 2.20
CA HIS A 83 5.05 2.80 3.25
C HIS A 83 6.05 1.77 3.77
N ALA A 84 6.77 1.07 2.88
CA ALA A 84 7.84 0.16 3.30
C ALA A 84 9.00 0.88 4.00
N VAL A 85 9.36 2.09 3.56
CA VAL A 85 10.37 2.92 4.25
C VAL A 85 9.88 3.34 5.65
N LEU A 86 8.60 3.64 5.82
CA LEU A 86 8.01 3.95 7.13
C LEU A 86 8.09 2.75 8.07
N HIS A 87 7.69 1.56 7.62
CA HIS A 87 7.85 0.33 8.41
C HIS A 87 9.31 0.04 8.76
N TRP A 88 10.22 0.23 7.80
CA TRP A 88 11.65 0.08 8.07
C TRP A 88 12.16 1.05 9.14
N ARG A 89 11.73 2.32 9.11
CA ARG A 89 12.10 3.31 10.13
C ARG A 89 11.48 3.06 11.49
N LEU A 90 10.30 2.46 11.54
CA LEU A 90 9.58 2.14 12.77
C LEU A 90 9.83 0.69 13.24
N ALA A 91 10.74 -0.04 12.60
CA ALA A 91 10.98 -1.45 12.89
C ALA A 91 11.44 -1.68 14.35
N ASP A 92 12.22 -0.74 14.89
CA ASP A 92 12.74 -0.78 16.26
C ASP A 92 11.81 -0.06 17.27
N ASP A 93 10.67 0.48 16.83
CA ASP A 93 9.72 1.13 17.74
C ASP A 93 9.08 0.07 18.67
N PRO A 94 8.98 0.31 19.99
CA PRO A 94 8.39 -0.66 20.94
C PRO A 94 6.94 -1.06 20.64
N LEU A 95 6.21 -0.24 19.88
CA LEU A 95 4.83 -0.50 19.47
C LEU A 95 4.74 -1.27 18.15
N SER A 96 5.85 -1.43 17.43
CA SER A 96 5.92 -2.23 16.21
C SER A 96 6.08 -3.71 16.53
N THR A 97 5.15 -4.53 16.06
CA THR A 97 5.18 -5.99 16.28
C THR A 97 5.45 -6.79 15.00
N PHE A 98 5.76 -6.12 13.89
CA PHE A 98 6.08 -6.76 12.60
C PHE A 98 7.45 -7.44 12.62
N SER A 99 7.50 -8.70 13.07
CA SER A 99 8.74 -9.49 13.14
C SER A 99 8.77 -10.70 12.20
N SER A 100 7.64 -11.07 11.61
CA SER A 100 7.54 -12.29 10.81
C SER A 100 8.08 -12.11 9.38
N PRO A 101 8.65 -13.16 8.75
CA PRO A 101 9.01 -13.12 7.34
C PRO A 101 7.82 -12.83 6.42
N LEU A 102 6.61 -13.25 6.79
CA LEU A 102 5.40 -12.98 6.03
C LEU A 102 5.09 -11.48 6.03
N SER A 103 5.10 -10.85 7.19
CA SER A 103 4.89 -9.40 7.36
C SER A 103 5.86 -8.59 6.50
N TRP A 104 7.16 -8.85 6.64
CA TRP A 104 8.18 -8.17 5.84
C TRP A 104 8.07 -8.51 4.35
N GLY A 105 7.67 -9.74 4.01
CA GLY A 105 7.40 -10.15 2.64
C GLY A 105 6.25 -9.36 2.00
N LEU A 106 5.18 -9.09 2.75
CA LEU A 106 4.05 -8.28 2.29
C LEU A 106 4.46 -6.80 2.11
N ILE A 107 5.14 -6.23 3.12
CA ILE A 107 5.62 -4.84 3.10
C ILE A 107 6.59 -4.60 1.93
N LEU A 108 7.65 -5.40 1.84
CA LEU A 108 8.67 -5.28 0.80
C LEU A 108 8.14 -5.70 -0.56
N GLY A 109 7.23 -6.69 -0.60
CA GLY A 109 6.58 -7.15 -1.82
C GLY A 109 5.74 -6.05 -2.47
N ALA A 110 4.94 -5.31 -1.68
CA ALA A 110 4.19 -4.17 -2.18
C ALA A 110 5.12 -3.08 -2.75
N ALA A 111 6.21 -2.76 -2.06
CA ALA A 111 7.21 -1.80 -2.52
C ALA A 111 7.91 -2.25 -3.82
N ALA A 112 8.29 -3.53 -3.92
CA ALA A 112 8.93 -4.08 -5.11
C ALA A 112 8.00 -4.01 -6.33
N LEU A 113 6.71 -4.30 -6.16
CA LEU A 113 5.70 -4.17 -7.22
C LEU A 113 5.50 -2.70 -7.64
N GLY A 114 5.49 -1.77 -6.68
CA GLY A 114 5.45 -0.34 -6.95
C GLY A 114 6.67 0.13 -7.76
N ALA A 115 7.87 -0.29 -7.37
CA ALA A 115 9.10 0.02 -8.08
C ALA A 115 9.10 -0.56 -9.51
N ALA A 116 8.64 -1.81 -9.68
CA ALA A 116 8.51 -2.45 -10.99
C ALA A 116 7.53 -1.68 -11.89
N TYR A 117 6.37 -1.27 -11.36
CA TYR A 117 5.38 -0.47 -12.09
C TYR A 117 5.97 0.87 -12.59
N LEU A 118 6.66 1.60 -11.71
CA LEU A 118 7.29 2.88 -12.08
C LEU A 118 8.43 2.69 -13.09
N GLY A 119 9.22 1.62 -12.95
CA GLY A 119 10.27 1.26 -13.90
C GLY A 119 9.72 0.98 -15.30
N MET A 120 8.62 0.23 -15.40
CA MET A 120 7.93 -0.01 -16.67
C MET A 120 7.41 1.28 -17.31
N GLU A 121 6.82 2.18 -16.53
CA GLU A 121 6.36 3.48 -17.03
C GLU A 121 7.50 4.33 -17.60
N VAL A 122 8.66 4.34 -16.94
CA VAL A 122 9.85 5.05 -17.43
C VAL A 122 10.38 4.43 -18.72
N HIS A 123 10.40 3.10 -18.80
CA HIS A 123 10.80 2.38 -20.00
C HIS A 123 9.87 2.72 -21.18
N ASP A 124 8.56 2.61 -20.99
CA ASP A 124 7.56 2.89 -22.03
C ASP A 124 7.62 4.36 -22.51
N ALA A 125 7.86 5.30 -21.60
CA ALA A 125 8.03 6.72 -21.94
C ALA A 125 9.30 6.99 -22.77
N ARG A 126 10.37 6.21 -22.57
CA ARG A 126 11.61 6.30 -23.37
C ARG A 126 11.42 5.68 -24.75
N SER A 127 10.77 4.51 -24.83
CA SER A 127 10.50 3.84 -26.11
C SER A 127 9.61 4.64 -27.06
N ARG A 128 8.76 5.54 -26.56
CA ARG A 128 7.93 6.43 -27.40
C ARG A 128 8.67 7.65 -27.96
N LYS A 129 9.84 7.98 -27.41
CA LYS A 129 10.64 9.15 -27.81
C LYS A 129 11.72 8.82 -28.86
N ASN A 130 12.04 7.53 -29.01
CA ASN A 130 12.96 7.01 -30.01
C ASN A 130 12.18 6.55 -31.24
#